data_AF-A0A0D4CL41-F1
#
_entry.id   AF-A0A0D4CL41-F1
#
_cell.length_a   1.000
_cell.length_b   1.000
_cell.length_c   1.000
_cell.angle_alpha   90.00
_cell.angle_beta   90.00
_cell.angle_gamma   90.00
#
_symmetry.space_group_name_H-M   'P 1'
#
loop_
_entity.id
_entity.type
_entity.pdbx_description
1 polymer ?
#
loop_
_entity_poly.entity_id
_entity_poly.type
_entity_poly.pdbx_seq_one_letter_code
_entity_poly.pdbx_strand_id
1 'polypeptide(L)'
;MKTYSSIKLNDSGKAMECPQCHASQEEKGEFCDICGTYLINRCTGHPEKGFNYNDFGEPCEEGKILGGRSRYCRFCGCMSTFYQQGILLEYKEDVTSEKNPFFPIVENIANQHPF
;
A
#
# COMPACT_ATOMS: atom_id res chain seq x y z
N MET A 1 -7.92 -18.10 -13.00
CA MET A 1 -6.99 -16.95 -13.10
C MET A 1 -6.81 -16.38 -11.70
N LYS A 2 -5.59 -16.09 -11.23
CA LYS A 2 -5.39 -15.51 -9.89
C LYS A 2 -5.71 -14.02 -9.92
N THR A 3 -6.57 -13.58 -9.01
CA THR A 3 -6.83 -12.18 -8.71
C THR A 3 -6.07 -11.76 -7.46
N TYR A 4 -5.75 -10.48 -7.38
CA TYR A 4 -4.95 -9.86 -6.31
C TYR A 4 -5.64 -8.56 -5.91
N SER A 5 -5.58 -8.20 -4.63
CA SER A 5 -6.22 -7.02 -4.08
C SER A 5 -5.78 -5.74 -4.77
N SER A 6 -6.69 -4.78 -4.85
CA SER A 6 -6.46 -3.47 -5.46
C SER A 6 -7.27 -2.42 -4.74
N ILE A 7 -6.64 -1.28 -4.45
CA ILE A 7 -7.33 -0.08 -3.96
C ILE A 7 -7.90 0.69 -5.15
N LYS A 8 -9.12 1.21 -5.00
CA LYS A 8 -9.73 2.10 -6.01
C LYS A 8 -9.14 3.50 -5.87
N LEU A 9 -8.58 4.01 -6.96
CA LEU A 9 -7.97 5.33 -7.02
C LEU A 9 -8.83 6.27 -7.86
N ASN A 10 -8.79 7.56 -7.55
CA ASN A 10 -9.30 8.62 -8.42
C ASN A 10 -8.29 8.97 -9.53
N ASP A 11 -8.63 9.94 -10.37
CA ASP A 11 -7.79 10.36 -11.51
C ASP A 11 -6.45 10.97 -11.11
N SER A 12 -6.31 11.47 -9.87
CA SER A 12 -5.02 11.94 -9.33
C SER A 12 -4.20 10.83 -8.67
N GLY A 13 -4.69 9.58 -8.67
CA GLY A 13 -4.02 8.44 -8.06
C GLY A 13 -4.21 8.33 -6.53
N LYS A 14 -5.11 9.11 -5.94
CA LYS A 14 -5.46 9.04 -4.51
C LYS A 14 -6.51 7.96 -4.28
N ALA A 15 -6.37 7.18 -3.20
CA ALA A 15 -7.40 6.26 -2.76
C ALA A 15 -8.71 7.01 -2.47
N MET A 16 -9.81 6.55 -3.07
CA MET A 16 -11.14 7.16 -2.89
C MET A 16 -11.76 6.88 -1.52
N GLU A 17 -11.30 5.83 -0.86
CA GLU A 17 -11.67 5.43 0.50
C GLU A 17 -10.38 5.11 1.23
N CYS A 18 -10.23 5.57 2.47
CA CYS A 18 -9.06 5.25 3.28
C CYS A 18 -9.07 3.75 3.63
N PRO A 19 -8.05 2.97 3.25
CA PRO A 19 -8.02 1.53 3.53
C PRO A 19 -7.86 1.19 5.02
N GLN A 20 -7.54 2.18 5.85
CA GLN A 20 -7.33 2.01 7.29
C GLN A 20 -8.57 2.35 8.12
N CYS A 21 -9.26 3.45 7.82
CA CYS A 21 -10.40 3.92 8.60
C CYS A 21 -11.73 3.97 7.83
N HIS A 22 -11.72 3.63 6.53
CA HIS A 22 -12.90 3.57 5.65
C HIS A 22 -13.63 4.90 5.43
N ALA A 23 -13.02 6.02 5.80
CA ALA A 23 -13.53 7.34 5.45
C ALA A 23 -13.46 7.55 3.93
N SER A 24 -14.50 8.15 3.33
CA SER A 24 -14.45 8.65 1.95
C SER A 24 -13.40 9.75 1.82
N GLN A 25 -12.73 9.84 0.68
CA GLN A 25 -11.59 10.70 0.43
C GLN A 25 -11.73 11.45 -0.90
N GLU A 26 -12.60 12.45 -0.90
CA GLU A 26 -12.86 13.31 -2.07
C GLU A 26 -11.99 14.58 -2.07
N GLU A 27 -11.50 14.98 -0.90
CA GLU A 27 -10.73 16.21 -0.73
C GLU A 27 -9.31 16.11 -1.32
N LYS A 28 -8.74 17.28 -1.63
CA LYS A 28 -7.35 17.40 -2.10
C LYS A 28 -6.35 16.98 -1.01
N GLY A 29 -5.10 16.77 -1.44
CA GLY A 29 -4.01 16.34 -0.56
C GLY A 29 -3.84 14.83 -0.54
N GLU A 30 -2.69 14.37 -0.04
CA GLU A 30 -2.23 12.98 -0.20
C GLU A 30 -2.47 12.11 1.05
N PHE A 31 -2.93 12.70 2.14
CA PHE A 31 -3.17 12.00 3.41
C PHE A 31 -4.67 11.90 3.70
N CYS A 32 -5.03 10.90 4.50
CA CYS A 32 -6.35 10.83 5.10
C CYS A 32 -6.50 11.91 6.16
N ASP A 33 -7.53 12.74 6.03
CA ASP A 33 -7.91 13.78 6.97
C ASP A 33 -8.43 13.24 8.32
N ILE A 34 -8.85 11.97 8.37
CA ILE A 34 -9.32 11.32 9.59
C ILE A 34 -8.20 10.64 10.39
N CYS A 35 -7.33 9.87 9.73
CA CYS A 35 -6.35 9.02 10.42
C CYS A 35 -4.89 9.27 10.02
N GLY A 36 -4.62 10.16 9.06
CA GLY A 36 -3.26 10.50 8.63
C GLY A 36 -2.56 9.47 7.74
N THR A 37 -3.21 8.39 7.32
CA THR A 37 -2.66 7.41 6.37
C THR A 37 -2.31 8.07 5.04
N TYR A 38 -1.17 7.73 4.42
CA TYR A 38 -0.79 8.22 3.10
C TYR A 38 -1.52 7.44 1.99
N LEU A 39 -2.28 8.14 1.14
CA LEU A 39 -3.28 7.59 0.23
C LEU A 39 -2.88 7.57 -1.25
N ILE A 40 -1.66 7.98 -1.58
CA ILE A 40 -1.11 7.84 -2.94
C ILE A 40 -0.22 6.59 -2.97
N ASN A 41 -0.44 5.73 -3.98
CA ASN A 41 0.51 4.64 -4.24
C ASN A 41 1.64 5.15 -5.13
N ARG A 42 2.86 5.24 -4.62
CA ARG A 42 4.04 5.67 -5.39
C ARG A 42 5.24 4.78 -5.14
N CYS A 43 6.16 4.75 -6.11
CA CYS A 43 7.49 4.17 -5.93
C CYS A 43 8.18 4.84 -4.73
N THR A 44 8.76 4.04 -3.83
CA THR A 44 9.48 4.55 -2.64
C THR A 44 10.93 4.88 -2.95
N GLY A 45 11.45 4.42 -4.09
CA GLY A 45 12.89 4.46 -4.40
C GLY A 45 13.71 3.47 -3.56
N HIS A 46 13.07 2.66 -2.73
CA HIS A 46 13.75 1.72 -1.85
C HIS A 46 13.45 0.26 -2.26
N PRO A 47 14.49 -0.56 -2.51
CA PRO A 47 14.29 -1.99 -2.65
C PRO A 47 13.79 -2.60 -1.35
N GLU A 48 13.14 -3.75 -1.45
CA GLU A 48 12.88 -4.59 -0.28
C GLU A 48 14.20 -5.08 0.32
N LYS A 49 14.25 -5.26 1.65
CA LYS A 49 15.46 -5.66 2.34
C LYS A 49 16.05 -6.94 1.73
N GLY A 50 17.35 -6.91 1.44
CA GLY A 50 18.07 -8.03 0.84
C GLY A 50 18.11 -8.04 -0.69
N PHE A 51 17.41 -7.10 -1.36
CA PHE A 51 17.57 -6.86 -2.79
C PHE A 51 18.43 -5.62 -3.02
N ASN A 52 19.47 -5.77 -3.84
CA ASN A 52 20.25 -4.65 -4.35
C ASN A 52 19.96 -4.51 -5.85
N TYR A 53 19.15 -3.51 -6.22
CA TYR A 53 18.84 -3.26 -7.63
C TYR A 53 19.91 -2.43 -8.34
N ASN A 54 20.97 -1.97 -7.68
CA ASN A 54 22.04 -1.21 -8.33
C ASN A 54 22.70 -2.00 -9.47
N ASP A 55 22.62 -3.34 -9.45
CA ASP A 55 23.10 -4.21 -10.53
C ASP A 55 22.15 -4.24 -11.75
N PHE A 56 20.91 -3.76 -11.61
CA PHE A 56 19.84 -3.81 -12.61
C PHE A 56 19.33 -2.41 -13.03
N GLY A 57 19.76 -1.35 -12.36
CA GLY A 57 19.45 0.04 -12.65
C GLY A 57 19.14 0.86 -11.38
N GLU A 58 19.26 2.18 -11.51
CA GLU A 58 18.95 3.09 -10.40
C GLU A 58 17.44 3.04 -10.04
N PRO A 59 17.07 3.20 -8.76
CA PRO A 59 15.68 3.40 -8.35
C PRO A 59 15.02 4.54 -9.14
N CYS A 60 13.67 4.53 -9.27
CA CYS A 60 12.99 5.71 -9.80
C CYS A 60 13.36 6.93 -8.93
N GLU A 61 14.04 7.93 -9.50
CA GLU A 61 14.47 9.13 -8.76
C GLU A 61 13.31 9.97 -8.18
N GLU A 62 12.03 9.66 -8.43
CA GLU A 62 10.94 10.62 -8.18
C GLU A 62 9.61 10.02 -7.68
N GLY A 63 9.58 8.76 -7.27
CA GLY A 63 8.36 8.15 -6.77
C GLY A 63 7.16 8.25 -7.73
N LYS A 64 7.32 7.65 -8.92
CA LYS A 64 6.24 7.52 -9.89
C LYS A 64 4.95 7.04 -9.22
N ILE A 65 3.82 7.67 -9.55
CA ILE A 65 2.50 7.21 -9.13
C ILE A 65 2.22 5.85 -9.78
N LEU A 66 1.76 4.90 -8.98
CA LEU A 66 1.52 3.52 -9.34
C LEU A 66 0.03 3.20 -9.22
N GLY A 67 -0.42 2.14 -9.89
CA GLY A 67 -1.80 1.69 -9.79
C GLY A 67 -2.13 1.11 -8.41
N GLY A 68 -3.42 1.05 -8.06
CA GLY A 68 -3.88 0.61 -6.74
C GLY A 68 -3.60 -0.85 -6.39
N ARG A 69 -3.12 -1.67 -7.34
CA ARG A 69 -2.67 -3.07 -7.13
C ARG A 69 -1.15 -3.24 -7.05
N SER A 70 -0.38 -2.18 -7.28
CA SER A 70 1.07 -2.26 -7.41
C SER A 70 1.75 -2.34 -6.03
N ARG A 71 2.37 -3.48 -5.73
CA ARG A 71 3.26 -3.64 -4.57
C ARG A 71 4.69 -3.16 -4.84
N TYR A 72 5.11 -3.30 -6.09
CA TYR A 72 6.42 -2.89 -6.57
C TYR A 72 6.27 -2.01 -7.81
N CYS A 73 7.24 -1.14 -8.01
CA CYS A 73 7.34 -0.32 -9.19
C CYS A 73 7.69 -1.18 -10.41
N ARG A 74 6.83 -1.19 -11.43
CA ARG A 74 7.06 -1.92 -12.69
C ARG A 74 8.25 -1.39 -13.53
N PHE A 75 8.86 -0.28 -13.10
CA PHE A 75 9.96 0.36 -13.82
C PHE A 75 11.33 0.11 -13.17
N CYS A 76 11.40 -0.03 -11.83
CA CYS A 76 12.68 -0.20 -11.13
C CYS A 76 12.67 -1.30 -10.05
N GLY A 77 11.56 -2.00 -9.83
CA GLY A 77 11.44 -3.07 -8.83
C GLY A 77 11.34 -2.62 -7.37
N CYS A 78 11.54 -1.34 -7.04
CA CYS A 78 11.42 -0.83 -5.66
C CYS A 78 10.00 -0.94 -5.12
N MET A 79 9.88 -0.99 -3.79
CA MET A 79 8.59 -1.10 -3.09
C MET A 79 7.70 0.11 -3.38
N SER A 80 6.39 -0.09 -3.31
CA SER A 80 5.40 0.98 -3.34
C SER A 80 5.03 1.44 -1.93
N THR A 81 4.50 2.65 -1.80
CA THR A 81 4.00 3.17 -0.51
C THR A 81 2.84 2.35 0.05
N PHE A 82 1.99 1.75 -0.79
CA PHE A 82 0.93 0.88 -0.28
C PHE A 82 1.47 -0.44 0.27
N TYR A 83 2.48 -1.04 -0.37
CA TYR A 83 3.12 -2.24 0.17
C TYR A 83 3.93 -1.93 1.43
N GLN A 84 4.73 -0.87 1.41
CA GLN A 84 5.55 -0.46 2.56
C GLN A 84 4.70 -0.11 3.79
N GLN A 85 3.48 0.43 3.61
CA GLN A 85 2.54 0.70 4.70
C GLN A 85 1.71 -0.53 5.13
N GLY A 86 1.82 -1.66 4.45
CA GLY A 86 0.99 -2.84 4.71
C GLY A 86 -0.48 -2.72 4.24
N ILE A 87 -0.82 -1.69 3.46
CA ILE A 87 -2.15 -1.52 2.83
C ILE A 87 -2.40 -2.66 1.83
N LEU A 88 -1.36 -3.07 1.12
CA LEU A 88 -1.37 -4.23 0.24
C LEU A 88 -0.44 -5.29 0.82
N LEU A 89 -0.92 -6.52 0.96
CA LEU A 89 -0.11 -7.65 1.40
C LEU A 89 0.80 -8.19 0.28
N GLU A 90 1.81 -9.00 0.67
CA GLU A 90 2.64 -9.76 -0.26
C GLU A 90 1.75 -10.67 -1.13
N TYR A 91 2.10 -10.86 -2.40
CA TYR A 91 1.28 -11.60 -3.36
C TYR A 91 0.93 -13.04 -2.93
N LYS A 92 1.77 -13.67 -2.09
CA LYS A 92 1.54 -15.03 -1.57
C LYS A 92 0.42 -15.07 -0.53
N GLU A 93 0.30 -13.99 0.24
CA GLU A 93 -0.73 -13.80 1.26
C GLU A 93 -1.99 -13.17 0.64
N ASP A 94 -1.82 -12.42 -0.45
CA ASP A 94 -2.87 -11.80 -1.27
C ASP A 94 -3.48 -12.75 -2.31
N VAL A 95 -3.75 -13.98 -1.90
CA VAL A 95 -4.57 -14.88 -2.72
C VAL A 95 -6.00 -14.73 -2.24
N THR A 96 -6.79 -13.94 -2.97
CA THR A 96 -8.25 -13.95 -2.80
C THR A 96 -8.76 -15.32 -3.23
N SER A 97 -8.76 -16.32 -2.34
CA SER A 97 -9.74 -17.40 -2.47
C SER A 97 -11.11 -16.72 -2.48
N GLU A 98 -12.02 -17.12 -3.36
CA GLU A 98 -13.37 -16.53 -3.52
C GLU A 98 -14.18 -16.51 -2.20
N LYS A 99 -13.86 -15.59 -1.30
CA LYS A 99 -14.55 -15.29 -0.06
C LYS A 99 -14.40 -13.78 0.19
N ASN A 100 -15.34 -13.03 -0.40
CA ASN A 100 -15.71 -11.69 0.02
C ASN A 100 -16.74 -11.80 1.17
N PRO A 101 -17.18 -10.75 1.90
CA PRO A 101 -16.63 -9.47 2.35
C PRO A 101 -16.89 -9.32 3.88
N PHE A 102 -16.02 -9.79 4.78
CA PHE A 102 -16.30 -9.69 6.23
C PHE A 102 -14.99 -9.68 7.03
N PHE A 103 -14.56 -8.47 7.41
CA PHE A 103 -13.95 -8.06 8.70
C PHE A 103 -14.04 -9.09 9.87
N PRO A 104 -13.27 -9.05 11.02
CA PRO A 104 -12.83 -7.81 11.71
C PRO A 104 -11.62 -7.85 12.70
N ILE A 105 -11.44 -6.69 13.38
CA ILE A 105 -10.88 -6.34 14.71
C ILE A 105 -9.35 -6.21 14.91
N VAL A 106 -8.96 -4.94 15.08
CA VAL A 106 -7.90 -4.49 15.99
C VAL A 106 -7.98 -5.18 17.36
N GLU A 107 -7.23 -6.27 17.57
CA GLU A 107 -7.00 -6.74 18.94
C GLU A 107 -6.03 -5.79 19.64
N ASN A 108 -6.59 -5.07 20.61
CA ASN A 108 -5.89 -4.40 21.70
C ASN A 108 -4.64 -5.18 22.15
N ILE A 109 -3.45 -4.62 21.94
CA ILE A 109 -2.33 -4.87 22.85
C ILE A 109 -2.35 -3.75 23.88
N ALA A 110 -3.39 -3.77 24.73
CA ALA A 110 -3.22 -3.31 26.09
C ALA A 110 -2.49 -4.45 26.83
N ASN A 111 -1.40 -4.08 27.51
CA ASN A 111 -0.55 -4.90 28.40
C ASN A 111 0.64 -5.61 27.76
N GLN A 112 1.72 -4.86 27.52
CA GLN A 112 3.05 -5.26 27.99
C GLN A 112 3.78 -4.05 28.61
N HIS A 113 3.43 -3.74 29.85
CA HIS A 113 4.43 -3.32 30.82
C HIS A 113 4.47 -4.39 31.91
N PRO A 114 5.67 -4.81 32.32
CA PRO A 114 6.14 -4.31 33.60
C PRO A 114 7.63 -3.91 33.59
N PHE A 115 7.87 -2.75 34.21
CA PHE A 115 9.13 -2.08 34.58
C PHE A 115 9.97 -1.45 33.47
#